data_AF-A0A2U3LNZ0-F1
#
_entry.id   AF-A0A2U3LNZ0-F1
#
_cell.length_a   1.000
_cell.length_b   1.000
_cell.length_c   1.000
_cell.angle_alpha   90.00
_cell.angle_beta   90.00
_cell.angle_gamma   90.00
#
_symmetry.space_group_name_H-M   'P 1'
#
loop_
_entity.id
_entity.type
_entity.pdbx_description
1 polymer ?
#
loop_
_entity_poly.entity_id
_entity_poly.type
_entity_poly.pdbx_seq_one_letter_code
_entity_poly.pdbx_strand_id
1 'polypeptide(L)'
;MAVSGETVAQAVDRYLNSTGSGRVEKYLYPFLYLDSSGFRDPEPIRQAAARAAMEHPAVSGYFTAGGACSTHDEWERRFRNSFHPVRSGDVILSYHPEYVEDFAQGRGVSYGSLYNYDVRVPLMFYGPQFRSGVFESPVESVDVAPTLARAIGVAAPSSSTGHVLGEALVE
;
A
#
# COMPACT_ATOMS: atom_id res chain seq x y z
N MET A 1 16.54 8.89 2.20
CA MET A 1 17.08 8.50 3.52
C MET A 1 16.59 7.11 3.90
N ALA A 2 17.48 6.27 4.42
CA ALA A 2 17.12 4.94 4.88
C ALA A 2 16.45 5.02 6.27
N VAL A 3 15.33 4.34 6.46
CA VAL A 3 14.58 4.26 7.72
C VAL A 3 14.77 2.87 8.28
N SER A 4 15.30 2.78 9.51
CA SER A 4 15.24 1.54 10.26
C SER A 4 13.82 1.36 10.79
N GLY A 5 13.04 0.45 10.21
CA GLY A 5 11.67 0.16 10.67
C GLY A 5 11.57 -0.22 12.13
N GLU A 6 12.64 -0.80 12.68
CA GLU A 6 12.74 -1.09 14.11
C GLU A 6 12.58 0.17 14.96
N THR A 7 13.13 1.32 14.53
CA THR A 7 13.00 2.59 15.26
C THR A 7 11.56 3.11 15.28
N VAL A 8 10.81 2.91 14.19
CA VAL A 8 9.37 3.22 14.12
C VAL A 8 8.60 2.31 15.07
N ALA A 9 8.84 0.99 15.00
CA ALA A 9 8.19 0.01 15.86
C ALA A 9 8.45 0.28 17.36
N GLN A 10 9.71 0.56 17.74
CA GLN A 10 10.09 0.88 19.11
C GLN A 10 9.48 2.21 19.60
N ALA A 11 9.30 3.20 18.72
CA ALA A 11 8.63 4.45 19.08
C ALA A 11 7.15 4.21 19.42
N VAL A 12 6.45 3.45 18.55
CA VAL A 12 5.05 3.07 18.75
C VAL A 12 4.89 2.21 20.00
N ASP A 13 5.75 1.20 20.19
CA ASP A 13 5.68 0.28 21.31
C ASP A 13 5.88 0.99 22.66
N ARG A 14 6.85 1.92 22.75
CA ARG A 14 7.05 2.75 23.95
C ARG A 14 5.81 3.58 24.29
N TYR A 15 5.17 4.17 23.28
CA TYR A 15 3.94 4.94 23.49
C TYR A 15 2.79 4.06 24.01
N LEU A 16 2.55 2.91 23.37
CA LEU A 16 1.48 1.99 23.77
C LEU A 16 1.71 1.42 25.18
N ASN A 17 2.95 1.08 25.52
CA ASN A 17 3.32 0.62 26.87
C ASN A 17 3.10 1.72 27.92
N SER A 18 3.47 2.97 27.64
CA SER A 18 3.31 4.09 28.59
C SER A 18 1.84 4.40 28.92
N THR A 19 0.94 4.11 27.99
CA THR A 19 -0.50 4.32 28.14
C THR A 19 -1.24 3.06 28.61
N GLY A 20 -0.53 1.94 28.81
CA GLY A 20 -1.12 0.64 29.12
C GLY A 20 -2.07 0.14 28.03
N SER A 21 -1.95 0.65 26.80
CA SER A 21 -2.92 0.45 25.72
C SER A 21 -2.59 -0.73 24.80
N GLY A 22 -1.42 -1.38 24.96
CA GLY A 22 -1.05 -2.60 24.24
C GLY A 22 0.44 -2.63 23.86
N ARG A 23 0.82 -3.50 22.93
CA ARG A 23 2.20 -3.63 22.43
C ARG A 23 2.25 -3.91 20.93
N VAL A 24 3.39 -3.61 20.31
CA VAL A 24 3.70 -4.02 18.93
C VAL A 24 4.19 -5.47 18.96
N GLU A 25 3.54 -6.38 18.23
CA GLU A 25 4.01 -7.76 18.08
C GLU A 25 5.07 -7.89 17.01
N LYS A 26 4.87 -7.18 15.90
CA LYS A 26 5.76 -7.25 14.75
C LYS A 26 5.64 -6.00 13.90
N TYR A 27 6.77 -5.59 13.34
CA TYR A 27 6.80 -4.66 12.22
C TYR A 27 7.35 -5.37 10.98
N LEU A 28 6.61 -5.29 9.89
CA LEU A 28 7.03 -5.73 8.57
C LEU A 28 6.53 -4.68 7.59
N TYR A 29 7.39 -3.75 7.19
CA TYR A 29 7.00 -2.62 6.34
C TYR A 29 6.11 -3.08 5.17
N PRO A 30 4.97 -2.42 4.94
CA PRO A 30 4.48 -1.20 5.61
C PRO A 30 3.59 -1.46 6.86
N PHE A 31 3.52 -2.69 7.36
CA PHE A 31 2.53 -3.11 8.36
C PHE A 31 3.08 -3.15 9.80
N LEU A 32 2.32 -2.55 10.72
CA LEU A 32 2.38 -2.81 12.16
C LEU A 32 1.36 -3.90 12.52
N TYR A 33 1.81 -4.92 13.24
CA TYR A 33 0.95 -5.94 13.87
C TYR A 33 0.95 -5.68 15.38
N LEU A 34 -0.23 -5.60 15.98
CA LEU A 34 -0.42 -5.25 17.39
C LEU A 34 -0.97 -6.46 18.16
N ASP A 35 -0.58 -6.58 19.42
CA ASP A 35 -1.24 -7.54 20.32
C ASP A 35 -2.60 -6.95 20.71
N SER A 36 -3.62 -7.34 19.96
CA SER A 36 -5.00 -6.91 20.16
C SER A 36 -5.87 -7.97 20.84
N SER A 37 -5.27 -9.08 21.31
CA SER A 37 -5.99 -10.27 21.81
C SER A 37 -6.90 -9.98 23.01
N GLY A 38 -6.61 -8.94 23.79
CA GLY A 38 -7.42 -8.51 24.94
C GLY A 38 -8.55 -7.52 24.62
N PHE A 39 -8.68 -7.05 23.38
CA PHE A 39 -9.59 -5.97 23.02
C PHE A 39 -10.86 -6.49 22.33
N ARG A 40 -12.03 -6.07 22.82
CA ARG A 40 -13.32 -6.32 22.15
C ARG A 40 -13.42 -5.56 20.82
N ASP A 41 -12.93 -4.32 20.82
CA ASP A 41 -12.77 -3.50 19.63
C ASP A 41 -11.30 -3.07 19.54
N PRO A 42 -10.55 -3.55 18.54
CA PRO A 42 -9.14 -3.21 18.36
C PRO A 42 -8.93 -1.84 17.68
N GLU A 43 -9.96 -1.16 17.18
CA GLU A 43 -9.75 0.10 16.45
C GLU A 43 -9.15 1.24 17.30
N PRO A 44 -9.54 1.44 18.57
CA PRO A 44 -8.92 2.46 19.41
C PRO A 44 -7.40 2.30 19.57
N ILE A 45 -6.91 1.06 19.77
CA ILE A 45 -5.45 0.79 19.86
C ILE A 45 -4.78 0.99 18.49
N ARG A 46 -5.42 0.60 17.38
CA ARG A 46 -4.90 0.85 16.03
C ARG A 46 -4.68 2.33 15.75
N GLN A 47 -5.66 3.17 16.09
CA GLN A 47 -5.54 4.60 15.90
C GLN A 47 -4.50 5.22 16.83
N ALA A 48 -4.39 4.72 18.07
CA ALA A 48 -3.36 5.16 19.01
C ALA A 48 -1.96 4.84 18.48
N ALA A 49 -1.75 3.62 17.98
CA ALA A 49 -0.51 3.18 17.35
C ALA A 49 -0.19 3.99 16.09
N ALA A 50 -1.19 4.23 15.24
CA ALA A 50 -1.05 5.01 14.02
C ALA A 50 -0.65 6.46 14.29
N ARG A 51 -1.29 7.12 15.26
CA ARG A 51 -0.92 8.48 15.69
C ARG A 51 0.48 8.51 16.30
N ALA A 52 0.85 7.52 17.11
CA ALA A 52 2.21 7.43 17.64
C ALA A 52 3.26 7.23 16.53
N ALA A 53 2.93 6.49 15.48
CA ALA A 53 3.82 6.32 14.33
C ALA A 53 4.03 7.64 13.57
N MET A 54 2.99 8.48 13.45
CA MET A 54 3.07 9.80 12.80
C MET A 54 4.01 10.78 13.51
N GLU A 55 4.32 10.59 14.79
CA GLU A 55 5.32 11.38 15.50
C GLU A 55 6.76 11.04 15.07
N HIS A 56 6.96 9.91 14.39
CA HIS A 56 8.26 9.55 13.84
C HIS A 56 8.53 10.39 12.57
N PRO A 57 9.70 11.08 12.46
CA PRO A 57 9.95 12.04 11.37
C PRO A 57 9.89 11.48 9.94
N ALA A 58 9.97 10.16 9.79
CA ALA A 58 9.89 9.49 8.49
C ALA A 58 8.45 9.17 8.05
N VAL A 59 7.47 9.10 8.95
CA VAL A 59 6.12 8.62 8.64
C VAL A 59 5.25 9.78 8.15
N SER A 60 4.65 9.61 6.97
CA SER A 60 3.84 10.64 6.30
C SER A 60 2.34 10.37 6.37
N GLY A 61 1.94 9.11 6.56
CA GLY A 61 0.54 8.75 6.61
C GLY A 61 0.29 7.32 7.08
N TYR A 62 -0.97 7.03 7.36
CA TYR A 62 -1.42 5.72 7.81
C TYR A 62 -2.81 5.34 7.32
N PHE A 63 -3.09 4.04 7.38
CA PHE A 63 -4.43 3.44 7.26
C PHE A 63 -4.58 2.32 8.29
N THR A 64 -5.62 2.36 9.13
CA THR A 64 -5.90 1.29 10.10
C THR A 64 -6.74 0.19 9.48
N ALA A 65 -6.64 -1.03 10.02
CA ALA A 65 -7.50 -2.14 9.61
C ALA A 65 -9.01 -1.88 9.86
N GLY A 66 -9.37 -0.94 10.74
CA GLY A 66 -10.76 -0.45 10.90
C GLY A 66 -11.15 0.67 9.94
N GLY A 67 -10.26 1.11 9.07
CA GLY A 67 -10.54 2.05 7.98
C GLY A 67 -10.24 3.52 8.28
N ALA A 68 -9.68 3.85 9.45
CA ALA A 68 -9.23 5.23 9.71
C ALA A 68 -7.99 5.54 8.87
N CYS A 69 -7.99 6.67 8.17
CA CYS A 69 -6.89 7.10 7.31
C CYS A 69 -6.46 8.52 7.66
N SER A 70 -5.17 8.81 7.52
CA SER A 70 -4.62 10.17 7.69
C SER A 70 -4.77 11.06 6.46
N THR A 71 -5.18 10.50 5.33
CA THR A 71 -5.35 11.19 4.04
C THR A 71 -6.76 10.96 3.51
N HIS A 72 -7.26 11.88 2.70
CA HIS A 72 -8.58 11.80 2.08
C HIS A 72 -8.47 12.09 0.59
N ASP A 73 -8.12 11.08 -0.21
CA ASP A 73 -7.97 11.19 -1.67
C ASP A 73 -7.56 9.81 -2.26
N GLU A 74 -6.89 9.85 -3.42
CA GLU A 74 -6.28 8.72 -4.10
C GLU A 74 -5.31 7.91 -3.21
N TRP A 75 -4.67 8.51 -2.21
CA TRP A 75 -3.85 7.77 -1.24
C TRP A 75 -4.71 6.87 -0.37
N GLU A 76 -5.87 7.34 0.09
CA GLU A 76 -6.81 6.51 0.85
C GLU A 76 -7.27 5.31 0.01
N ARG A 77 -7.55 5.53 -1.28
CA ARG A 77 -7.90 4.45 -2.21
C ARG A 77 -6.75 3.43 -2.35
N ARG A 78 -5.51 3.89 -2.49
CA ARG A 78 -4.32 3.03 -2.61
C ARG A 78 -4.05 2.22 -1.34
N PHE A 79 -4.18 2.85 -0.16
CA PHE A 79 -4.09 2.14 1.11
C PHE A 79 -5.14 1.04 1.21
N ARG A 80 -6.41 1.40 0.93
CA ARG A 80 -7.53 0.46 0.97
C ARG A 80 -7.34 -0.71 0.01
N ASN A 81 -6.88 -0.45 -1.21
CA ASN A 81 -6.60 -1.49 -2.22
C ASN A 81 -5.39 -2.38 -1.85
N SER A 82 -4.53 -1.91 -0.94
CA SER A 82 -3.37 -2.65 -0.43
C SER A 82 -3.65 -3.40 0.88
N PHE A 83 -4.88 -3.30 1.41
CA PHE A 83 -5.30 -3.96 2.63
C PHE A 83 -6.00 -5.29 2.35
N HIS A 84 -5.62 -6.33 3.11
CA HIS A 84 -6.31 -7.61 3.13
C HIS A 84 -6.67 -7.97 4.58
N PRO A 85 -7.94 -8.23 4.91
CA PRO A 85 -8.44 -8.33 6.28
C PRO A 85 -7.79 -9.42 7.14
N VAL A 86 -7.26 -10.47 6.50
CA VAL A 86 -6.62 -11.62 7.19
C VAL A 86 -5.08 -11.56 7.16
N ARG A 87 -4.48 -10.77 6.26
CA ARG A 87 -3.03 -10.85 5.96
C ARG A 87 -2.28 -9.58 6.31
N SER A 88 -2.93 -8.43 6.12
CA SER A 88 -2.36 -7.13 6.47
C SER A 88 -2.32 -6.97 7.99
N GLY A 89 -1.37 -6.16 8.44
CA GLY A 89 -1.32 -5.74 9.83
C GLY A 89 -2.45 -4.78 10.22
N ASP A 90 -2.45 -4.44 11.49
CA ASP A 90 -3.40 -3.55 12.15
C ASP A 90 -3.32 -2.10 11.68
N VAL A 91 -2.13 -1.66 11.25
CA VAL A 91 -1.89 -0.34 10.66
C VAL A 91 -0.94 -0.49 9.48
N ILE A 92 -1.30 0.12 8.35
CA ILE A 92 -0.43 0.35 7.19
C ILE A 92 0.18 1.74 7.33
N LEU A 93 1.49 1.87 7.19
CA LEU A 93 2.21 3.13 7.21
C LEU A 93 2.70 3.51 5.81
N SER A 94 2.88 4.80 5.58
CA SER A 94 3.67 5.31 4.46
C SER A 94 4.72 6.27 4.99
N TYR A 95 5.88 6.30 4.34
CA TYR A 95 6.93 7.26 4.66
C TYR A 95 6.84 8.52 3.80
N HIS A 96 7.51 9.58 4.22
CA HIS A 96 7.69 10.80 3.44
C HIS A 96 8.43 10.51 2.12
N PRO A 97 8.34 11.41 1.11
CA PRO A 97 9.07 11.24 -0.12
C PRO A 97 10.56 11.09 0.18
N GLU A 98 11.25 10.30 -0.64
CA GLU A 98 12.70 10.03 -0.52
C GLU A 98 13.11 9.23 0.73
N TYR A 99 12.20 8.88 1.62
CA TYR A 99 12.44 7.90 2.69
C TYR A 99 12.13 6.49 2.19
N VAL A 100 13.02 5.54 2.52
CA VAL A 100 12.88 4.13 2.13
C VAL A 100 13.15 3.24 3.33
N GLU A 101 12.39 2.15 3.46
CA GLU A 101 12.67 1.13 4.48
C GLU A 101 14.03 0.49 4.23
N ASP A 102 14.86 0.42 5.28
CA ASP A 102 16.18 -0.19 5.23
C ASP A 102 16.10 -1.72 5.42
N PHE A 103 15.83 -2.43 4.34
CA PHE A 103 15.82 -3.89 4.33
C PHE A 103 17.22 -4.53 4.33
N ALA A 104 18.29 -3.75 4.10
CA ALA A 104 19.60 -4.28 3.73
C ALA A 104 20.77 -3.57 4.42
N GLN A 105 20.54 -3.05 5.63
CA GLN A 105 21.56 -2.42 6.48
C GLN A 105 22.35 -1.33 5.74
N GLY A 106 21.63 -0.42 5.08
CA GLY A 106 22.17 0.70 4.34
C GLY A 106 22.73 0.36 2.96
N ARG A 107 22.48 -0.86 2.44
CA ARG A 107 22.95 -1.29 1.12
C ARG A 107 21.78 -1.46 0.14
N GLY A 108 21.71 -0.60 -0.88
CA GLY A 108 20.75 -0.74 -1.98
C GLY A 108 19.63 0.29 -1.93
N VAL A 109 18.59 0.01 -2.73
CA VAL A 109 17.38 0.84 -2.87
C VAL A 109 16.16 -0.05 -2.62
N SER A 110 15.13 0.53 -2.02
CA SER A 110 13.85 -0.12 -1.79
C SER A 110 12.74 0.67 -2.49
N TYR A 111 11.57 0.04 -2.62
CA TYR A 111 10.35 0.57 -3.23
C TYR A 111 9.14 0.19 -2.37
N GLY A 112 7.98 0.76 -2.70
CA GLY A 112 6.71 0.46 -2.03
C GLY A 112 6.08 1.66 -1.35
N SER A 113 6.53 2.88 -1.67
CA SER A 113 5.82 4.10 -1.32
C SER A 113 4.63 4.32 -2.25
N LEU A 114 3.74 5.23 -1.86
CA LEU A 114 2.57 5.60 -2.66
C LEU A 114 2.86 6.74 -3.65
N TYR A 115 4.12 7.17 -3.78
CA TYR A 115 4.51 8.26 -4.67
C TYR A 115 4.72 7.78 -6.11
N ASN A 116 4.61 8.72 -7.05
CA ASN A 116 4.66 8.43 -8.48
C ASN A 116 5.95 7.72 -8.93
N TYR A 117 7.08 7.93 -8.25
CA TYR A 117 8.33 7.26 -8.59
C TYR A 117 8.32 5.75 -8.31
N ASP A 118 7.43 5.26 -7.44
CA ASP A 118 7.25 3.83 -7.19
C ASP A 118 6.01 3.26 -7.90
N VAL A 119 4.92 4.03 -8.00
CA VAL A 119 3.65 3.51 -8.54
C VAL A 119 3.51 3.63 -10.06
N ARG A 120 4.26 4.55 -10.71
CA ARG A 120 4.13 4.79 -12.15
C ARG A 120 5.06 3.84 -12.91
N VAL A 121 4.48 2.74 -13.40
CA VAL A 121 5.18 1.74 -14.20
C VAL A 121 4.85 1.89 -15.70
N PRO A 122 5.79 1.53 -16.59
CA PRO A 122 5.49 1.47 -18.02
C PRO A 122 4.55 0.30 -18.36
N LEU A 123 3.61 0.53 -19.28
CA LEU A 123 2.77 -0.49 -19.86
C LEU A 123 2.93 -0.47 -21.39
N MET A 124 3.29 -1.62 -21.96
CA MET A 124 3.38 -1.80 -23.41
C MET A 124 2.67 -3.08 -23.81
N PHE A 125 1.79 -2.99 -24.80
CA PHE A 125 1.23 -4.15 -25.49
C PHE A 125 1.90 -4.32 -26.84
N TYR A 126 2.13 -5.58 -27.23
CA TYR A 126 2.73 -5.92 -28.51
C TYR A 126 2.10 -7.20 -29.06
N GLY A 127 1.68 -7.17 -30.32
CA GLY A 127 1.06 -8.30 -30.99
C GLY A 127 -0.02 -7.85 -31.99
N PRO A 128 -0.54 -8.78 -32.81
CA PRO A 128 -1.51 -8.45 -33.86
C PRO A 128 -2.86 -7.95 -33.35
N GLN A 129 -3.17 -8.17 -32.07
CA GLN A 129 -4.39 -7.68 -31.42
C GLN A 129 -4.30 -6.20 -31.02
N PHE A 130 -3.13 -5.58 -31.10
CA PHE A 130 -2.88 -4.23 -30.60
C PHE A 130 -2.48 -3.29 -31.72
N ARG A 131 -3.05 -2.08 -31.71
CA ARG A 131 -2.70 -1.05 -32.68
C ARG A 131 -1.46 -0.29 -32.23
N SER A 132 -0.66 0.17 -33.20
CA SER A 132 0.49 1.03 -32.90
C SER A 132 0.02 2.40 -32.44
N GLY A 133 0.57 2.91 -31.35
CA GLY A 133 0.25 4.23 -30.84
C GLY A 133 0.81 4.47 -29.44
N VAL A 134 0.74 5.73 -29.01
CA VAL A 134 0.96 6.15 -27.63
C VAL A 134 -0.37 6.67 -27.12
N PHE A 135 -0.77 6.21 -25.94
CA PHE A 135 -2.00 6.59 -25.27
C PHE A 135 -1.65 7.24 -23.94
N GLU A 136 -2.13 8.46 -23.72
CA GLU A 136 -1.83 9.24 -22.52
C GLU A 136 -3.00 9.28 -21.52
N SER A 137 -4.10 8.57 -21.83
CA SER A 137 -5.21 8.36 -20.89
C SER A 137 -4.70 7.70 -19.60
N PRO A 138 -5.23 8.09 -18.41
CA PRO A 138 -4.92 7.39 -17.18
C PRO A 138 -5.32 5.92 -17.24
N VAL A 139 -4.41 5.03 -16.82
CA VAL A 139 -4.62 3.57 -16.76
C VAL A 139 -4.10 3.02 -15.43
N GLU A 140 -4.63 1.87 -15.02
CA GLU A 140 -4.20 1.14 -13.83
C GLU A 140 -3.68 -0.25 -14.19
N SER A 141 -2.75 -0.80 -13.41
CA SER A 141 -2.22 -2.15 -13.64
C SER A 141 -3.31 -3.24 -13.65
N VAL A 142 -4.45 -3.00 -12.97
CA VAL A 142 -5.60 -3.91 -12.95
C VAL A 142 -6.34 -3.99 -14.28
N ASP A 143 -6.10 -3.05 -15.19
CA ASP A 143 -6.71 -3.01 -16.54
C ASP A 143 -6.04 -4.00 -17.52
N VAL A 144 -4.83 -4.48 -17.19
CA VAL A 144 -4.06 -5.41 -18.05
C VAL A 144 -4.80 -6.72 -18.27
N ALA A 145 -5.27 -7.35 -17.19
CA ALA A 145 -5.93 -8.65 -17.26
C ALA A 145 -7.22 -8.66 -18.11
N PRO A 146 -8.20 -7.74 -17.92
CA PRO A 146 -9.39 -7.70 -18.76
C PRO A 146 -9.07 -7.30 -20.21
N THR A 147 -8.06 -6.45 -20.43
CA THR A 147 -7.61 -6.09 -21.79
C THR A 147 -7.06 -7.30 -22.54
N LEU A 148 -6.19 -8.10 -21.91
CA LEU A 148 -5.65 -9.32 -22.51
C LEU A 148 -6.75 -10.35 -22.76
N ALA A 149 -7.68 -10.54 -21.82
CA ALA A 149 -8.81 -11.45 -21.98
C ALA A 149 -9.66 -11.07 -23.21
N ARG A 150 -9.94 -9.78 -23.39
CA ARG A 150 -10.65 -9.25 -24.57
C ARG A 150 -9.86 -9.46 -25.86
N ALA A 151 -8.55 -9.27 -25.83
CA ALA A 151 -7.68 -9.44 -26.99
C ALA A 151 -7.67 -10.89 -27.51
N ILE A 152 -7.74 -11.88 -26.61
CA ILE A 152 -7.70 -13.32 -26.98
C ILE A 152 -9.07 -13.98 -27.03
N GLY A 153 -10.16 -13.24 -26.78
CA GLY A 153 -11.53 -13.75 -26.89
C GLY A 153 -11.97 -14.68 -25.75
N VAL A 154 -11.46 -14.47 -24.53
CA VAL A 154 -11.87 -15.24 -23.33
C VAL A 154 -12.56 -14.33 -22.30
N ALA A 155 -13.27 -14.94 -21.35
CA ALA A 155 -13.85 -14.21 -20.23
C ALA A 155 -12.75 -13.60 -19.34
N ALA A 156 -13.00 -12.38 -18.83
CA ALA A 156 -12.13 -11.75 -17.85
C ALA A 156 -12.11 -12.54 -16.52
N PRO A 157 -11.04 -12.41 -15.70
CA PRO A 157 -11.02 -13.00 -14.37
C PRO A 157 -12.22 -12.57 -13.52
N SER A 158 -12.79 -13.50 -12.75
CA SER A 158 -14.04 -13.29 -12.00
C SER A 158 -13.97 -12.17 -10.94
N SER A 159 -12.78 -11.80 -10.49
CA SER A 159 -12.53 -10.71 -9.54
C SER A 159 -11.75 -9.55 -10.15
N SER A 160 -11.78 -9.40 -11.48
CA SER A 160 -11.18 -8.24 -12.14
C SER A 160 -11.96 -6.97 -11.78
N THR A 161 -11.24 -5.94 -11.36
CA THR A 161 -11.79 -4.62 -11.02
C THR A 161 -11.42 -3.54 -12.05
N GLY A 162 -10.51 -3.87 -12.97
CA GLY A 162 -10.09 -2.99 -14.05
C GLY A 162 -11.07 -2.96 -15.21
N HIS A 163 -10.77 -2.11 -16.18
CA HIS A 163 -11.52 -1.95 -17.41
C HIS A 163 -10.67 -2.34 -18.63
N VAL A 164 -11.34 -2.63 -19.74
CA VAL A 164 -10.65 -2.93 -21.01
C VAL A 164 -10.12 -1.62 -21.60
N LEU A 165 -8.83 -1.58 -21.89
CA LEU A 165 -8.17 -0.50 -22.62
C LEU A 165 -8.45 -0.63 -24.12
N GLY A 166 -9.70 -0.34 -24.49
CA GLY A 166 -10.22 -0.55 -25.84
C GLY A 166 -9.46 0.24 -26.91
N GLU A 167 -8.93 1.41 -26.55
CA GLU A 167 -8.12 2.25 -27.45
C GLU A 167 -6.84 1.55 -27.93
N ALA A 168 -6.32 0.57 -27.18
CA ALA A 168 -5.12 -0.17 -27.55
C ALA A 168 -5.40 -1.33 -28.52
N LEU A 169 -6.65 -1.77 -28.65
CA LEU A 169 -7.02 -2.91 -29.50
C LEU A 169 -7.20 -2.50 -30.96
N VAL A 170 -6.96 -3.45 -31.86
CA VAL A 170 -7.40 -3.34 -33.25
C VAL A 170 -8.93 -3.45 -33.32
N GLU A 171 -9.56 -2.71 -34.25
CA GLU A 171 -11.01 -2.80 -34.51
C GLU A 171 -11.47 -4.20 -34.91
#